data_AF-A0A2E6P660-F1
#
_entry.id   AF-A0A2E6P660-F1
#
_cell.length_a   1.000
_cell.length_b   1.000
_cell.length_c   1.000
_cell.angle_alpha   90.00
_cell.angle_beta   90.00
_cell.angle_gamma   90.00
#
_symmetry.space_group_name_H-M   'P 1'
#
loop_
_entity.id
_entity.type
_entity.pdbx_description
1 polymer ?
#
loop_
_entity_poly.entity_id
_entity_poly.type
_entity_poly.pdbx_seq_one_letter_code
_entity_poly.pdbx_strand_id
1 'polypeptide(L)'
;MARITVEDCLDNVENRFELVLVAAKRTRQLMLGAETTVPAGRDKPTVVALREIAEGMITRSILEEQEVDLEKELFGDSEEGDTDSSPVSEGNEEEAKLELEATGLFPNTENSTDDRVSPIENQDATRESSGEG
;
A
#
# COMPACT_ATOMS: atom_id res chain seq x y z
N MET A 1 -2.22 -6.87 8.61
CA MET A 1 -1.65 -5.57 8.28
C MET A 1 -1.03 -5.05 9.56
N ALA A 2 0.29 -5.10 9.64
CA ALA A 2 1.00 -4.62 10.83
C ALA A 2 0.75 -3.11 11.01
N ARG A 3 0.54 -2.68 12.25
CA ARG A 3 0.46 -1.26 12.59
C ARG A 3 1.89 -0.76 12.75
N ILE A 4 2.34 0.09 11.83
CA ILE A 4 3.63 0.79 11.90
C ILE A 4 3.34 2.29 11.95
N THR A 5 4.09 3.04 12.76
CA THR A 5 3.95 4.49 12.82
C THR A 5 5.20 5.18 12.28
N VAL A 6 5.07 6.48 11.99
CA VAL A 6 6.19 7.26 11.45
C VAL A 6 7.26 7.46 12.52
N GLU A 7 6.85 7.54 13.78
CA GLU A 7 7.73 7.68 14.94
C GLU A 7 8.73 6.52 15.01
N ASP A 8 8.27 5.27 14.84
CA ASP A 8 9.14 4.09 14.82
C ASP A 8 10.23 4.17 13.73
N CYS A 9 9.92 4.83 12.61
CA CYS A 9 10.88 5.00 11.52
C CYS A 9 11.88 6.13 11.77
N LEU A 10 11.48 7.16 12.54
CA LEU A 10 12.30 8.33 12.81
C LEU A 10 13.41 8.07 13.83
N ASP A 11 13.31 6.99 14.60
CA ASP A 11 14.38 6.54 15.49
C ASP A 11 15.64 6.12 14.72
N ASN A 12 15.51 5.71 13.44
CA ASN A 12 16.61 5.29 12.58
C ASN A 12 16.92 6.27 11.43
N VAL A 13 16.01 7.19 11.11
CA VAL A 13 16.18 8.22 10.07
C VAL A 13 15.70 9.56 10.61
N GLU A 14 16.61 10.51 10.83
CA GLU A 14 16.31 11.77 11.51
C GLU A 14 15.35 12.71 10.73
N ASN A 15 15.30 12.57 9.39
CA ASN A 15 14.54 13.45 8.51
C ASN A 15 13.35 12.73 7.84
N ARG A 16 12.15 13.32 7.96
CA ARG A 16 10.92 12.79 7.33
C ARG A 16 10.97 12.74 5.80
N PHE A 17 11.63 13.70 5.15
CA PHE A 17 11.78 13.68 3.69
C PHE A 17 12.74 12.58 3.27
N GLU A 18 13.83 12.40 4.02
CA GLU A 18 14.79 11.32 3.79
C GLU A 18 14.14 9.96 4.00
N LEU A 19 13.32 9.79 5.05
CA LEU A 19 12.52 8.59 5.26
C LEU A 19 11.69 8.22 4.03
N VAL A 20 11.02 9.20 3.41
CA VAL A 20 10.23 8.97 2.19
C VAL A 20 11.13 8.50 1.03
N LEU A 21 12.31 9.11 0.85
CA LEU A 21 13.25 8.72 -0.20
C LEU A 21 13.81 7.30 0.03
N VAL A 22 14.26 7.00 1.25
CA VAL A 22 14.78 5.69 1.66
C VAL A 22 13.71 4.62 1.47
N ALA A 23 12.49 4.86 1.97
CA ALA A 23 11.38 3.93 1.83
C ALA A 23 10.99 3.70 0.37
N ALA A 24 10.96 4.75 -0.45
CA ALA A 24 10.64 4.64 -1.88
C ALA A 24 11.70 3.82 -2.62
N LYS A 25 12.99 4.09 -2.39
CA LYS A 25 14.09 3.35 -3.00
C LYS A 25 14.07 1.87 -2.59
N ARG A 26 13.92 1.61 -1.29
CA ARG A 26 13.84 0.23 -0.79
C ARG A 26 12.62 -0.50 -1.34
N THR A 27 11.46 0.16 -1.42
CA THR A 27 10.25 -0.42 -2.01
C THR A 27 10.49 -0.89 -3.43
N ARG A 28 11.20 -0.10 -4.26
CA ARG A 28 11.54 -0.49 -5.63
C ARG A 28 12.44 -1.73 -5.66
N GLN A 29 13.47 -1.79 -4.82
CA GLN A 29 14.31 -2.99 -4.71
C GLN A 29 13.48 -4.23 -4.37
N LEU A 30 12.56 -4.12 -3.42
CA LEU A 30 11.66 -5.22 -3.07
C LEU A 30 10.73 -5.62 -4.22
N MET A 31 10.26 -4.66 -5.02
CA MET A 31 9.46 -4.93 -6.22
C MET A 31 10.27 -5.60 -7.33
N LEU A 32 11.57 -5.32 -7.43
CA LEU A 32 12.50 -5.99 -8.34
C LEU A 32 12.93 -7.39 -7.84
N GLY A 33 12.43 -7.83 -6.69
CA GLY A 33 12.71 -9.16 -6.14
C GLY A 33 13.89 -9.22 -5.18
N ALA A 34 14.33 -8.08 -4.63
CA ALA A 34 15.33 -8.09 -3.55
C ALA A 34 14.82 -8.84 -2.31
N GLU A 35 15.74 -9.47 -1.60
CA GLU A 35 15.44 -10.22 -0.38
C GLU A 35 14.99 -9.29 0.76
N THR A 36 13.93 -9.69 1.46
CA THR A 36 13.40 -8.99 2.64
C THR A 36 14.10 -9.48 3.89
N THR A 37 14.58 -8.57 4.72
CA THR A 37 15.23 -8.91 6.01
C THR A 37 14.20 -9.23 7.10
N VAL A 38 12.97 -8.74 6.92
CA VAL A 38 11.82 -9.03 7.80
C VAL A 38 10.78 -9.92 7.13
N PRO A 39 9.98 -10.66 7.92
CA PRO A 39 8.92 -11.50 7.38
C PRO A 39 7.88 -10.67 6.63
N ALA A 40 7.85 -10.73 5.29
CA ALA A 40 6.92 -9.96 4.46
C ALA A 40 5.44 -10.27 4.75
N GLY A 41 5.13 -11.52 5.12
CA GLY A 41 3.77 -11.96 5.44
C GLY A 41 2.79 -11.67 4.30
N ARG A 42 1.75 -10.87 4.57
CA ARG A 42 0.74 -10.42 3.60
C ARG A 42 0.76 -8.90 3.41
N ASP A 43 1.86 -8.26 3.79
CA ASP A 43 2.01 -6.81 3.72
C ASP A 43 2.55 -6.39 2.35
N LYS A 44 2.19 -5.17 1.92
CA LYS A 44 2.69 -4.61 0.65
C LYS A 44 4.19 -4.28 0.77
N PRO A 45 4.96 -4.26 -0.33
CA PRO A 45 6.40 -3.94 -0.30
C PRO A 45 6.73 -2.63 0.43
N THR A 46 5.88 -1.61 0.31
CA THR A 46 6.05 -0.33 1.03
C THR A 46 6.00 -0.49 2.55
N VAL A 47 5.10 -1.34 3.05
CA VAL A 47 4.96 -1.59 4.50
C VAL A 47 6.13 -2.43 5.00
N VAL A 48 6.60 -3.39 4.19
CA VAL A 48 7.79 -4.18 4.50
C VAL A 48 9.03 -3.28 4.58
N ALA A 49 9.21 -2.37 3.62
CA ALA A 49 10.31 -1.41 3.62
C ALA A 49 10.28 -0.50 4.86
N LEU A 50 9.12 0.04 5.24
CA LEU A 50 9.00 0.85 6.46
C LEU A 50 9.34 0.05 7.71
N ARG A 51 8.98 -1.24 7.77
CA ARG A 51 9.34 -2.12 8.89
C ARG A 51 10.85 -2.40 8.93
N GLU A 52 11.49 -2.62 7.79
CA GLU A 52 12.95 -2.74 7.72
C GLU A 52 13.66 -1.47 8.23
N ILE A 53 13.10 -0.29 7.95
CA ILE A 53 13.63 0.99 8.44
C ILE A 53 13.38 1.13 9.95
N ALA A 54 12.19 0.78 10.46
CA ALA A 54 11.90 0.81 11.89
C ALA A 54 12.77 -0.16 12.71
N GLU A 55 13.17 -1.29 12.13
CA GLU A 55 14.11 -2.24 12.76
C GLU A 55 15.58 -1.85 12.59
N GLY A 56 15.88 -0.75 11.90
CA GLY A 56 17.24 -0.25 11.66
C GLY A 56 18.05 -1.10 10.67
N MET A 57 17.40 -2.01 9.94
CA MET A 57 18.04 -2.85 8.92
C MET A 57 18.34 -2.05 7.64
N ILE A 58 17.50 -1.06 7.33
CA ILE A 58 17.66 -0.17 6.19
C ILE A 58 17.75 1.27 6.70
N THR A 59 18.79 1.98 6.29
CA THR A 59 19.03 3.38 6.65
C THR A 59 19.35 4.17 5.38
N ARG A 60 19.76 5.44 5.54
CA ARG A 60 20.08 6.33 4.42
C ARG A 60 21.15 5.81 3.46
N SER A 61 22.00 4.88 3.89
CA SER A 61 23.09 4.34 3.06
C SER A 61 22.59 3.72 1.76
N ILE A 62 21.35 3.21 1.73
CA ILE A 62 20.73 2.71 0.51
C ILE A 62 20.66 3.77 -0.59
N LEU A 63 20.58 5.06 -0.26
CA LEU A 63 20.49 6.14 -1.25
C LEU A 63 21.78 6.29 -2.05
N GLU A 64 22.92 5.94 -1.47
CA GLU A 64 24.25 6.02 -2.09
C GLU A 64 24.54 4.82 -3.01
N GLU A 65 23.83 3.71 -2.84
CA GLU A 65 23.99 2.52 -3.68
C GLU A 65 23.55 2.80 -5.12
N GLN A 66 24.40 2.47 -6.08
CA GLN A 66 24.09 2.62 -7.49
C GLN A 66 23.08 1.55 -7.90
N GLU A 67 21.91 1.96 -8.38
CA GLU A 67 20.92 1.02 -8.92
C GLU A 67 21.52 0.38 -10.19
N VAL A 68 21.61 -0.95 -10.21
CA VAL A 68 22.02 -1.67 -11.42
C VAL A 68 20.83 -1.62 -12.36
N ASP A 69 20.90 -0.69 -13.29
CA ASP A 69 19.92 -0.55 -14.36
C ASP A 69 20.13 -1.73 -15.32
N LEU A 70 19.42 -2.84 -15.08
CA LEU A 70 19.54 -4.06 -15.87
C LEU A 70 19.35 -3.78 -17.37
N GLU A 71 18.53 -2.78 -17.72
CA GLU A 71 18.34 -2.38 -19.13
C GLU A 71 19.62 -1.79 -19.72
N LYS A 72 20.37 -0.98 -18.96
CA LYS A 72 21.67 -0.46 -19.40
C LYS A 72 22.72 -1.54 -19.56
N GLU A 73 22.78 -2.51 -18.64
CA GLU A 73 23.76 -3.60 -18.74
C GLU A 73 23.44 -4.58 -19.88
N LEU A 74 22.16 -4.86 -20.14
CA LEU A 74 21.77 -5.78 -21.22
C LEU A 74 21.80 -5.15 -22.61
N PHE A 75 21.46 -3.88 -22.74
CA PHE A 75 21.31 -3.24 -24.07
C PHE A 75 22.49 -2.35 -24.45
N GLY A 76 23.39 -2.01 -23.50
CA GLY A 76 24.54 -1.15 -23.75
C GLY A 76 24.12 0.29 -24.09
N ASP A 77 24.92 1.27 -23.66
CA ASP A 77 24.72 2.68 -24.02
C ASP A 77 25.01 2.84 -25.53
N SER A 78 24.02 2.55 -26.37
CA SER A 78 24.11 2.78 -27.81
C SER A 78 23.87 4.26 -28.07
N GLU A 79 24.92 5.08 -27.92
CA GLU A 79 24.95 6.43 -28.44
C GLU A 79 25.11 6.42 -29.99
N GLU A 80 24.18 7.13 -30.63
CA GLU A 80 24.11 7.64 -32.02
C GLU A 80 23.77 6.71 -33.20
N GLY A 81 22.64 7.05 -33.84
CA GLY A 81 22.22 6.58 -35.15
C GLY A 81 20.99 7.37 -35.62
N ASP A 82 21.25 8.57 -36.14
CA ASP A 82 20.33 9.45 -36.86
C ASP A 82 19.51 8.66 -37.91
N THR A 83 18.22 8.42 -37.65
CA THR A 83 17.24 8.12 -38.70
C THR A 83 15.98 8.92 -38.43
N ASP A 84 15.94 10.12 -39.02
CA ASP A 84 14.71 10.78 -39.42
C ASP A 84 13.79 9.82 -40.18
N SER A 85 12.64 9.47 -39.60
CA SER A 85 11.42 9.09 -40.31
C SER A 85 10.22 9.14 -39.35
N SER A 86 9.66 10.33 -39.16
CA SER A 86 8.22 10.46 -38.88
C SER A 86 7.42 10.28 -40.18
N PRO A 87 6.08 10.21 -40.16
CA PRO A 87 5.20 9.19 -39.60
C PRO A 87 4.37 8.52 -40.74
N VAL A 88 3.87 7.29 -40.57
CA VAL A 88 2.76 6.78 -41.40
C VAL A 88 1.51 6.61 -40.56
N SER A 89 0.62 7.60 -40.71
CA SER A 89 -0.78 7.57 -40.34
C SER A 89 -1.62 6.84 -41.38
N GLU A 90 -2.84 6.48 -40.96
CA GLU A 90 -4.00 5.90 -41.70
C GLU A 90 -3.96 4.38 -41.88
N GLY A 91 -4.88 3.59 -41.33
CA GLY A 91 -6.09 3.86 -40.57
C GLY A 91 -6.83 2.54 -40.35
N ASN A 92 -7.45 2.36 -39.18
CA ASN A 92 -8.87 2.07 -39.09
C ASN A 92 -9.33 2.17 -37.64
N GLU A 93 -10.34 3.02 -37.50
CA GLU A 93 -11.09 3.35 -36.31
C GLU A 93 -11.92 2.13 -35.89
N GLU A 94 -11.75 1.68 -34.65
CA GLU A 94 -12.85 1.07 -33.94
C GLU A 94 -12.81 1.55 -32.49
N GLU A 95 -13.73 2.48 -32.23
CA GLU A 95 -13.99 3.05 -30.92
C GLU A 95 -14.38 1.94 -29.93
N ALA A 96 -13.56 1.75 -28.89
CA ALA A 96 -14.02 1.18 -27.63
C ALA A 96 -13.66 2.15 -26.50
N LYS A 97 -14.55 3.12 -26.32
CA LYS A 97 -14.71 3.92 -25.11
C LYS A 97 -14.79 2.99 -23.90
N LEU A 98 -13.78 3.01 -23.04
CA LEU A 98 -13.85 2.43 -21.70
C LEU A 98 -13.50 3.51 -20.68
N GLU A 99 -14.57 3.99 -20.07
CA GLU A 99 -14.60 4.89 -18.94
C GLU A 99 -13.82 4.32 -17.75
N LEU A 100 -13.15 5.26 -17.10
CA LEU A 100 -12.68 5.27 -15.73
C LEU A 100 -13.68 4.63 -14.75
N GLU A 101 -13.35 3.49 -14.15
CA GLU A 101 -13.93 3.09 -12.85
C GLU A 101 -12.89 2.43 -11.95
N ALA A 102 -12.51 3.21 -10.93
CA ALA A 102 -11.95 2.69 -9.70
C ALA A 102 -12.97 1.74 -9.04
N THR A 103 -12.73 0.44 -9.14
CA THR A 103 -13.33 -0.57 -8.26
C THR A 103 -12.18 -1.47 -7.82
N GLY A 104 -11.79 -1.48 -6.54
CA GLY A 104 -12.67 -1.93 -5.48
C GLY A 104 -12.55 -3.44 -5.27
N LEU A 105 -11.36 -4.03 -5.46
CA LEU A 105 -11.13 -5.43 -5.08
C LEU A 105 -10.85 -5.54 -3.57
N PHE A 106 -11.87 -5.20 -2.79
CA PHE A 106 -12.01 -5.73 -1.43
C PHE A 106 -13.08 -6.82 -1.50
N PRO A 107 -12.74 -8.10 -1.26
CA PRO A 107 -13.78 -9.10 -1.03
C PRO A 107 -14.46 -8.76 0.31
N ASN A 108 -15.69 -8.27 0.23
CA ASN A 108 -16.60 -8.23 1.37
C ASN A 108 -16.82 -9.66 1.84
N THR A 109 -16.30 -9.98 3.03
CA THR A 109 -16.76 -11.14 3.78
C THR A 109 -18.07 -10.71 4.43
N GLU A 110 -19.17 -11.06 3.77
CA GLU A 110 -20.51 -10.96 4.29
C GLU A 110 -20.60 -11.66 5.65
N ASN A 111 -20.73 -10.83 6.69
CA ASN A 111 -21.07 -11.26 8.04
C ASN A 111 -22.54 -11.72 8.04
N SER A 112 -22.74 -13.01 7.81
CA SER A 112 -23.99 -13.70 8.07
C SER A 112 -24.05 -14.11 9.55
N THR A 113 -24.66 -13.27 10.39
CA THR A 113 -25.29 -13.65 11.69
C THR A 113 -26.21 -12.48 12.08
N ASP A 114 -27.51 -12.57 11.79
CA ASP A 114 -28.58 -13.05 12.68
C ASP A 114 -29.13 -11.92 13.58
N ASP A 115 -30.33 -11.46 13.20
CA ASP A 115 -31.26 -10.59 13.91
C ASP A 115 -31.56 -11.08 15.33
N ARG A 116 -31.15 -10.31 16.36
CA ARG A 116 -31.79 -10.34 17.68
C ARG A 116 -31.47 -9.09 18.50
N VAL A 117 -32.09 -7.98 18.13
CA VAL A 117 -32.35 -6.90 19.09
C VAL A 117 -33.36 -7.45 20.10
N SER A 118 -32.90 -7.69 21.32
CA SER A 118 -33.78 -7.96 22.47
C SER A 118 -34.48 -6.65 22.85
N PRO A 119 -35.81 -6.61 23.01
CA PRO A 119 -36.48 -5.42 23.53
C PRO A 119 -36.04 -5.15 24.97
N ILE A 120 -35.62 -3.92 25.26
CA ILE A 120 -35.45 -3.43 26.62
C ILE A 120 -36.85 -3.32 27.22
N GLU A 121 -37.18 -4.24 28.12
CA GLU A 121 -38.42 -4.27 28.86
C GLU A 121 -38.39 -3.16 29.92
N ASN A 122 -38.94 -2.00 29.58
CA ASN A 122 -39.24 -0.95 30.55
C ASN A 122 -40.44 -1.42 31.40
N GLN A 123 -40.16 -2.04 32.55
CA GLN A 123 -41.20 -2.32 33.54
C GLN A 123 -41.59 -1.03 34.27
N ASP A 124 -42.65 -0.43 33.73
CA ASP A 124 -43.86 0.02 34.42
C ASP A 124 -43.68 0.68 35.79
N ALA A 125 -43.62 2.01 35.77
CA ALA A 125 -44.00 2.84 36.90
C ALA A 125 -45.50 3.14 36.82
N THR A 126 -46.34 2.25 37.34
CA THR A 126 -47.73 2.58 37.72
C THR A 126 -48.08 2.08 39.13
N ARG A 127 -48.25 3.09 39.98
CA ARG A 127 -48.83 3.15 41.33
C ARG A 127 -50.30 2.72 41.33
N GLU A 128 -50.69 1.75 42.17
CA GLU A 128 -51.98 1.69 42.91
C GLU A 128 -51.80 0.80 44.16
N SER A 129 -51.64 1.39 45.35
CA SER A 129 -52.64 1.39 46.43
C SER A 129 -53.65 0.23 46.43
N SER A 130 -53.49 -0.72 47.35
CA SER A 130 -54.53 -1.18 48.30
C SER A 130 -53.97 -2.34 49.12
N GLY A 131 -53.82 -2.11 50.43
CA GLY A 131 -53.43 -3.13 51.40
C GLY A 131 -54.20 -2.84 52.67
N GLU A 132 -55.32 -3.56 52.81
CA GLU A 132 -56.18 -3.61 53.99
C GLU A 132 -55.40 -4.12 55.21
N GLY A 133 -55.72 -3.54 56.37
CA GLY A 133 -55.20 -3.88 57.69
C GLY A 133 -55.76 -2.92 58.73
#